data_AF-A0A5K1FGD1-F1
#
_entry.id   AF-A0A5K1FGD1-F1
#
_cell.length_a   1.000
_cell.length_b   1.000
_cell.length_c   1.000
_cell.angle_alpha   90.00
_cell.angle_beta   90.00
_cell.angle_gamma   90.00
#
_symmetry.space_group_name_H-M   'P 1'
#
loop_
_entity.id
_entity.type
_entity.pdbx_description
1 polymer ?
#
loop_
_entity_poly.entity_id
_entity_poly.type
_entity_poly.pdbx_seq_one_letter_code
_entity_poly.pdbx_strand_id
1 'polypeptide(L)'
;MLAFSICFSSSEPSGDLTEEIQILGVGAVPSYCVPPAVKNHEHLFTTLFHKNNRALNRAIGVLINTFSKLEAESLQALTDGKLALMSLPSMFPIGPLVGGRPAGGEGCAH
;
A
#
# COMPACT_ATOMS: atom_id res chain seq x y z
N MET A 1 -1.10 0.12 1.94
CA MET A 1 0.34 -0.02 1.57
C MET A 1 0.69 0.26 0.10
N LEU A 2 -0.27 0.42 -0.83
CA LEU A 2 0.04 0.60 -2.27
C LEU A 2 -0.03 2.05 -2.79
N ALA A 3 -0.34 3.03 -1.93
CA ALA A 3 -0.45 4.45 -2.31
C ALA A 3 0.77 5.31 -1.89
N PHE A 4 1.89 4.69 -1.51
CA PHE A 4 3.01 5.41 -0.86
C PHE A 4 4.10 5.89 -1.83
N SER A 5 4.05 5.61 -3.15
CA SER A 5 5.08 6.11 -4.09
C SER A 5 4.70 7.37 -4.86
N ILE A 6 3.42 7.76 -4.87
CA ILE A 6 2.95 8.85 -5.74
C ILE A 6 3.20 10.22 -5.09
N CYS A 7 3.25 10.29 -3.75
CA CYS A 7 3.33 11.55 -3.01
C CYS A 7 4.75 11.99 -2.61
N PHE A 8 5.77 11.13 -2.67
CA PHE A 8 7.09 11.42 -2.09
C PHE A 8 8.11 12.05 -3.03
N SER A 9 7.75 12.34 -4.27
CA SER A 9 8.71 12.95 -5.20
C SER A 9 9.00 14.43 -4.94
N SER A 10 8.43 15.09 -3.90
CA SER A 10 8.56 16.55 -3.79
C SER A 10 8.49 17.17 -2.38
N SER A 11 8.95 16.51 -1.32
CA SER A 11 9.19 17.27 -0.08
C SER A 11 10.60 17.05 0.46
N GLU A 12 11.39 18.11 0.35
CA GLU A 12 12.65 18.26 1.08
C GLU A 12 12.30 18.41 2.57
N PRO A 13 12.94 17.66 3.48
CA PRO A 13 12.62 17.69 4.89
C PRO A 13 13.07 19.03 5.48
N SER A 14 12.14 19.97 5.65
CA SER A 14 12.30 21.04 6.63
C SER A 14 11.95 20.42 7.99
N GLY A 15 12.77 20.64 9.02
CA GLY A 15 12.68 19.94 10.31
C GLY A 15 11.46 20.28 11.18
N ASP A 16 10.28 20.50 10.57
CA ASP A 16 9.02 20.78 11.24
C ASP A 16 8.21 19.49 11.41
N LEU A 17 7.78 19.21 12.65
CA LEU A 17 6.95 18.04 13.03
C LEU A 17 5.53 18.10 12.42
N THR A 18 5.22 19.18 11.71
CA THR A 18 3.92 19.50 11.12
C THR A 18 3.85 19.20 9.62
N GLU A 19 4.88 18.59 9.04
CA GLU A 19 4.86 18.27 7.60
C GLU A 19 3.82 17.17 7.30
N GLU A 20 2.79 17.55 6.54
CA GLU A 20 1.71 16.66 6.10
C GLU A 20 1.89 16.25 4.63
N ILE A 21 1.54 15.00 4.33
CA ILE A 21 1.68 14.40 3.01
C ILE A 21 0.29 14.14 2.47
N GLN A 22 -0.05 14.85 1.40
CA GLN A 22 -1.37 14.76 0.82
C GLN A 22 -1.49 13.56 -0.13
N ILE A 23 -2.38 12.63 0.22
CA ILE A 23 -2.73 11.48 -0.62
C ILE A 23 -4.05 11.79 -1.34
N LEU A 24 -3.99 11.85 -2.67
CA LEU A 24 -5.17 12.15 -3.49
C LEU A 24 -6.30 11.14 -3.24
N GLY A 25 -7.52 11.64 -3.02
CA GLY A 25 -8.69 10.82 -2.76
C GLY A 25 -8.75 10.18 -1.36
N VAL A 26 -7.70 10.30 -0.54
CA VAL A 26 -7.67 9.76 0.83
C VAL A 26 -7.57 10.89 1.87
N GLY A 27 -6.56 11.77 1.77
CA GLY A 27 -6.35 12.88 2.71
C GLY A 27 -4.91 13.04 3.16
N ALA A 28 -4.70 13.86 4.19
CA ALA A 28 -3.39 14.15 4.76
C ALA A 28 -2.89 13.01 5.65
N VAL A 29 -1.62 12.65 5.50
CA VAL A 29 -0.91 11.72 6.38
C VAL A 29 0.31 12.43 6.96
N PRO A 30 0.51 12.42 8.28
CA PRO A 30 1.69 13.03 8.87
C PRO A 30 2.99 12.40 8.36
N SER A 31 4.02 13.21 8.08
CA SER A 31 5.28 12.72 7.52
C SER A 31 6.03 11.74 8.43
N TYR A 32 5.73 11.72 9.73
CA TYR A 32 6.30 10.74 10.66
C TYR A 32 5.70 9.34 10.52
N CYS A 33 4.53 9.19 9.88
CA CYS A 33 3.94 7.87 9.57
C CYS A 33 4.67 7.15 8.43
N VAL A 34 5.60 7.83 7.77
CA VAL A 34 6.35 7.32 6.63
C VAL A 34 7.53 6.52 7.14
N PRO A 35 7.71 5.27 6.68
CA PRO A 35 8.87 4.48 7.07
C PRO A 35 10.17 5.25 6.80
N PRO A 36 11.06 5.45 7.80
CA PRO A 36 12.30 6.23 7.63
C PRO A 36 13.16 5.75 6.46
N ALA A 37 13.15 4.44 6.18
CA ALA A 37 13.81 3.85 5.04
C ALA A 37 13.41 4.52 3.71
N VAL A 38 12.12 4.81 3.50
CA VAL A 38 11.59 5.42 2.26
C VAL A 38 12.10 6.85 2.06
N LYS A 39 12.44 7.57 3.15
CA LYS A 39 12.97 8.95 3.09
C LYS A 39 14.42 9.02 2.58
N ASN A 40 15.15 7.90 2.60
CA ASN A 40 16.52 7.83 2.07
C ASN A 40 16.50 7.14 0.70
N HIS A 41 16.85 7.89 -0.36
CA HIS A 41 16.84 7.39 -1.74
C HIS A 41 17.90 6.31 -2.01
N GLU A 42 19.01 6.32 -1.26
CA GLU A 42 20.08 5.32 -1.36
C GLU A 42 19.76 4.04 -0.57
N HIS A 43 18.70 4.05 0.23
CA HIS A 43 18.33 2.87 1.00
C HIS A 43 17.77 1.76 0.09
N LEU A 44 18.25 0.52 0.29
CA LEU A 44 17.84 -0.63 -0.53
C LEU A 44 16.32 -0.81 -0.55
N PHE A 45 15.65 -0.63 0.59
CA PHE A 45 14.18 -0.65 0.69
C PHE A 45 13.54 0.34 -0.28
N THR A 46 14.02 1.57 -0.36
CA THR A 46 13.49 2.62 -1.24
C THR A 46 13.66 2.24 -2.71
N THR A 47 14.82 1.68 -3.06
CA THR A 47 15.06 1.18 -4.42
C THR A 47 14.06 0.07 -4.79
N LEU A 48 13.86 -0.91 -3.91
CA LEU A 48 12.91 -2.00 -4.14
C LEU A 48 11.47 -1.51 -4.15
N PHE A 49 11.12 -0.61 -3.24
CA PHE A 49 9.81 0.01 -3.14
C PHE A 49 9.43 0.71 -4.46
N HIS A 50 10.31 1.55 -5.00
CA HIS A 50 10.11 2.21 -6.29
C HIS A 50 10.01 1.22 -7.46
N LYS A 51 10.88 0.20 -7.52
CA LYS A 51 10.85 -0.82 -8.58
C LYS A 51 9.54 -1.61 -8.56
N ASN A 52 9.10 -2.04 -7.38
CA ASN A 52 7.86 -2.80 -7.21
C ASN A 52 6.64 -1.94 -7.58
N ASN A 53 6.59 -0.67 -7.13
CA ASN A 53 5.48 0.22 -7.45
C ASN A 53 5.37 0.48 -8.96
N ARG A 54 6.48 0.67 -9.67
CA ARG A 54 6.45 0.78 -11.14
C ARG A 54 5.96 -0.50 -11.83
N ALA A 55 6.26 -1.66 -11.26
CA ALA A 55 5.81 -2.94 -11.80
C ALA A 55 4.30 -3.19 -11.58
N LEU A 56 3.64 -2.50 -10.64
CA LEU A 56 2.20 -2.65 -10.40
C LEU A 56 1.36 -2.32 -11.64
N ASN A 57 1.78 -1.35 -12.45
CA ASN A 57 1.06 -1.01 -13.69
C ASN A 57 1.08 -2.14 -14.74
N ARG A 58 1.92 -3.16 -14.54
CA ARG A 58 1.97 -4.36 -15.40
C ARG A 58 1.11 -5.51 -14.86
N ALA A 59 0.57 -5.38 -13.66
CA ALA A 59 -0.29 -6.39 -13.07
C ALA A 59 -1.69 -6.35 -13.71
N ILE A 60 -2.33 -7.51 -13.81
CA ILE A 60 -3.75 -7.60 -14.22
C ILE A 60 -4.66 -7.10 -13.10
N GLY A 61 -4.25 -7.32 -11.86
CA GLY A 61 -4.95 -6.91 -10.66
C GLY A 61 -4.09 -7.06 -9.42
N VAL A 62 -4.49 -6.43 -8.34
CA VAL A 62 -3.82 -6.54 -7.04
C VAL A 62 -4.80 -7.04 -6.00
N LEU A 63 -4.42 -8.14 -5.35
CA LEU A 63 -5.17 -8.69 -4.23
C LEU A 63 -4.73 -7.99 -2.95
N ILE A 64 -5.68 -7.46 -2.19
CA ILE A 64 -5.42 -6.75 -0.94
C ILE A 64 -6.15 -7.49 0.18
N ASN A 65 -5.41 -7.87 1.22
CA ASN A 65 -6.01 -8.49 2.41
C ASN A 65 -6.70 -7.43 3.28
N THR A 66 -7.86 -6.99 2.83
CA THR A 66 -8.72 -5.99 3.49
C THR A 66 -10.19 -6.22 3.09
N PHE A 67 -11.13 -5.47 3.66
CA PHE A 67 -12.55 -5.50 3.30
C PHE A 67 -13.15 -4.09 3.33
N SER A 68 -14.24 -3.88 2.57
CA SER A 68 -14.79 -2.54 2.31
C SER A 68 -15.16 -1.75 3.56
N LYS A 69 -15.67 -2.40 4.61
CA LYS A 69 -16.02 -1.70 5.85
C LYS A 69 -14.80 -1.20 6.64
N LEU A 70 -13.61 -1.78 6.43
CA LEU A 70 -12.39 -1.37 7.12
C LEU A 70 -11.73 -0.17 6.44
N GLU A 71 -11.69 -0.16 5.11
CA GLU A 71 -10.92 0.81 4.32
C GLU A 71 -11.75 1.42 3.17
N ALA A 72 -13.01 1.79 3.43
CA ALA A 72 -13.96 2.26 2.41
C ALA A 72 -13.40 3.41 1.55
N GLU A 73 -12.91 4.47 2.20
CA GLU A 73 -12.39 5.66 1.53
C GLU A 73 -11.14 5.35 0.68
N SER A 74 -10.22 4.55 1.23
CA SER A 74 -9.00 4.16 0.53
C SER A 74 -9.29 3.27 -0.69
N LEU A 75 -10.21 2.31 -0.56
CA LEU A 75 -10.63 1.45 -1.67
C LEU A 75 -11.37 2.24 -2.74
N GLN A 76 -12.20 3.21 -2.34
CA GLN A 76 -12.88 4.11 -3.28
C GLN A 76 -11.87 4.98 -4.02
N ALA A 77 -10.90 5.60 -3.33
CA ALA A 77 -9.86 6.41 -3.95
C ALA A 77 -9.03 5.63 -4.98
N LEU A 78 -8.76 4.35 -4.70
CA LEU A 78 -8.04 3.43 -5.58
C LEU A 78 -8.88 3.04 -6.81
N THR A 79 -10.17 2.80 -6.63
CA THR A 79 -11.08 2.33 -7.69
C THR A 79 -11.53 3.47 -8.60
N ASP A 80 -11.79 4.66 -8.04
CA ASP A 80 -12.24 5.84 -8.78
C ASP A 80 -11.13 6.44 -9.68
N GLY A 81 -9.92 5.87 -9.67
CA GLY A 81 -8.77 6.38 -10.42
C GLY A 81 -8.25 7.74 -9.92
N LYS A 82 -8.78 8.24 -8.79
CA LYS A 82 -8.42 9.54 -8.20
C LYS A 82 -6.98 9.58 -7.68
N LEU A 83 -6.39 8.41 -7.43
CA LEU A 83 -5.08 8.27 -6.83
C LEU A 83 -3.91 8.47 -7.80
N ALA A 84 -4.11 8.53 -9.12
CA ALA A 84 -2.96 8.50 -10.02
C ALA A 84 -3.10 9.26 -11.35
N LEU A 85 -2.05 10.00 -11.66
CA LEU A 85 -1.61 10.39 -13.01
C LEU A 85 -1.28 9.17 -13.92
N MET A 86 -1.34 7.95 -13.39
CA MET A 86 -1.08 6.67 -14.09
C MET A 86 -2.22 5.68 -13.84
N SER A 87 -2.56 4.83 -14.82
CA SER A 87 -3.57 3.79 -14.63
C SER A 87 -3.09 2.73 -13.62
N LEU A 88 -3.68 2.70 -12.42
CA LEU A 88 -3.51 1.59 -11.49
C LEU A 88 -4.26 0.35 -11.99
N PRO A 89 -3.77 -0.87 -11.69
CA PRO A 89 -4.50 -2.10 -11.99
C PRO A 89 -5.77 -2.22 -11.13
N SER A 90 -6.69 -3.10 -11.50
CA SER A 90 -7.89 -3.38 -10.69
C SER A 90 -7.51 -3.89 -9.31
N MET A 91 -8.12 -3.33 -8.26
CA MET A 91 -7.84 -3.67 -6.86
C MET A 91 -8.95 -4.58 -6.32
N PHE A 92 -8.56 -5.68 -5.66
CA PHE A 92 -9.49 -6.69 -5.16
C PHE A 92 -9.29 -6.91 -3.65
N PRO A 93 -10.19 -6.39 -2.80
CA PRO A 93 -10.19 -6.72 -1.38
C PRO A 93 -10.65 -8.17 -1.20
N ILE A 94 -9.80 -9.02 -0.62
CA ILE A 94 -10.04 -10.46 -0.41
C ILE A 94 -10.03 -10.87 1.07
N GLY A 95 -9.99 -9.89 1.97
CA GLY A 95 -9.80 -10.12 3.39
C GLY A 95 -11.12 -10.24 4.18
N PRO A 96 -10.99 -10.56 5.48
CA PRO A 96 -9.75 -10.92 6.15
C PRO A 96 -9.34 -12.37 5.84
N LEU A 97 -8.13 -12.56 5.31
CA LEU A 97 -7.52 -13.88 5.22
C LEU A 97 -7.05 -14.28 6.63
N VAL A 98 -7.73 -15.27 7.20
CA VAL A 98 -7.37 -15.85 8.50
C VAL A 98 -6.48 -17.07 8.29
N GLY A 99 -5.47 -17.23 9.15
CA GLY A 99 -4.58 -18.38 9.10
C GLY A 99 -5.35 -19.67 9.39
N GLY A 100 -5.25 -20.65 8.49
CA GLY A 100 -5.73 -22.00 8.77
C GLY A 100 -4.78 -22.70 9.73
N ARG A 101 -5.28 -23.26 10.84
CA ARG A 101 -4.55 -24.32 11.55
C ARG A 101 -4.47 -25.50 10.59
N PRO A 102 -3.29 -26.05 10.26
CA PRO A 102 -3.25 -27.30 9.51
C PRO A 102 -4.06 -28.31 10.31
N ALA A 103 -5.10 -28.88 9.70
CA ALA A 103 -5.82 -30.00 10.29
C ALA A 103 -4.77 -31.08 10.53
N GLY A 104 -4.42 -31.30 11.79
CA GLY A 104 -3.54 -32.40 12.18
C GLY A 104 -4.19 -33.67 11.64
N GLY A 105 -3.50 -34.34 10.72
CA GLY A 105 -3.94 -35.63 10.23
C GLY A 105 -4.02 -36.59 11.41
N GLU A 106 -5.23 -36.93 11.83
CA GLU A 106 -5.46 -38.12 12.63
C GLU A 106 -5.11 -39.30 11.71
N GLY A 107 -3.94 -39.88 11.92
CA GLY A 107 -3.58 -41.14 11.30
C GLY A 107 -4.58 -42.20 11.72
N CYS A 108 -5.32 -42.75 10.76
CA CYS A 108 -5.98 -44.03 10.94
C CYS A 108 -4.89 -45.08 11.21
N ALA A 109 -4.74 -45.47 12.47
CA ALA A 109 -4.07 -46.71 12.82
C ALA A 109 -5.01 -47.86 12.43
N HIS A 110 -4.58 -48.66 11.45
CA HIS A 110 -5.16 -49.94 11.09
C HIS A 110 -4.20 -51.06 11.51
#